data_AF-X1QLP4-F1
#
_entry.id   AF-X1QLP4-F1
#
_cell.length_a   1.000
_cell.length_b   1.000
_cell.length_c   1.000
_cell.angle_alpha   90.00
_cell.angle_beta   90.00
_cell.angle_gamma   90.00
#
_symmetry.space_group_name_H-M   'P 1'
#
loop_
_entity.id
_entity.type
_entity.pdbx_description
1 polymer ?
#
loop_
_entity_poly.entity_id
_entity_poly.type
_entity_poly.pdbx_seq_one_letter_code
_entity_poly.pdbx_strand_id
1 'polypeptide(L)'
;MPGGNWGEYNPRLELKPGEDVISVVVDPDNSVEELDETNNKASMTIENKGAKSKSQGIDLAIADSDLSVKKVPDGRFMACVAIHNNGSTTSPQFRVYFYSGDPNKGGKRLGRGYHMAGPIKPGNVWREAGYYNLDEDDSKIFVVVDPDNTVKESDETNNKAGQIVYQKDSKPKRALPITKNIDLAVSDREFLVKE
;
A
#
# COMPACT_ATOMS: atom_id res chain seq x y z
N MET A 1 -23.04 -46.96 24.72
CA MET A 1 -22.49 -45.61 24.47
C MET A 1 -23.41 -44.92 23.47
N PRO A 2 -24.22 -43.93 23.88
CA PRO A 2 -24.98 -43.11 22.94
C PRO A 2 -24.23 -41.81 22.64
N GLY A 3 -24.05 -41.51 21.35
CA GLY A 3 -23.40 -40.30 20.85
C GLY A 3 -24.18 -39.04 21.20
N GLY A 4 -23.53 -38.13 21.92
CA GLY A 4 -24.04 -36.82 22.26
C GLY A 4 -23.93 -35.87 21.06
N ASN A 5 -25.07 -35.26 20.74
CA ASN A 5 -25.27 -34.18 19.80
C ASN A 5 -24.50 -32.92 20.27
N TRP A 6 -23.51 -32.45 19.51
CA TRP A 6 -22.91 -31.13 19.73
C TRP A 6 -23.52 -30.17 18.71
N GLY A 7 -24.56 -29.47 19.14
CA GLY A 7 -25.01 -28.28 18.41
C GLY A 7 -23.90 -27.24 18.46
N GLU A 8 -23.43 -26.81 17.29
CA GLU A 8 -22.55 -25.65 17.17
C GLU A 8 -23.32 -24.41 17.65
N TYR A 9 -23.12 -24.07 18.93
CA TYR A 9 -23.42 -22.74 19.43
C TYR A 9 -22.41 -21.80 18.78
N ASN A 10 -22.81 -21.13 17.71
CA ASN A 10 -21.99 -20.17 16.98
C ASN A 10 -22.49 -18.77 17.36
N PRO A 11 -22.06 -18.18 18.50
CA PRO A 11 -22.36 -16.79 18.78
C PRO A 11 -21.63 -15.99 17.72
N ARG A 12 -22.37 -15.37 16.80
CA ARG A 12 -21.80 -14.38 15.87
C ARG A 12 -21.08 -13.34 16.71
N LEU A 13 -19.75 -13.38 16.66
CA LEU A 13 -18.90 -12.38 17.30
C LEU A 13 -19.04 -11.11 16.45
N GLU A 14 -20.01 -10.26 16.81
CA GLU A 14 -20.17 -8.94 16.19
C GLU A 14 -19.09 -8.01 16.75
N LEU A 15 -17.91 -8.05 16.13
CA LEU A 15 -16.81 -7.17 16.49
C LEU A 15 -17.10 -5.73 16.03
N LYS A 16 -17.04 -4.79 16.96
CA LYS A 16 -17.28 -3.36 16.76
C LYS A 16 -15.99 -2.64 16.37
N PRO A 17 -15.98 -1.96 15.22
CA PRO A 17 -14.84 -1.14 14.80
C PRO A 17 -14.52 -0.05 15.85
N GLY A 18 -13.24 0.07 16.20
CA GLY A 18 -12.73 1.09 17.14
C GLY A 18 -12.92 0.79 18.63
N GLU A 19 -13.68 -0.25 19.01
CA GLU A 19 -13.82 -0.69 20.41
C GLU A 19 -13.15 -2.05 20.65
N ASP A 20 -13.21 -2.95 19.67
CA ASP A 20 -12.72 -4.32 19.84
C ASP A 20 -11.28 -4.49 19.33
N VAL A 21 -10.46 -5.13 20.16
CA VAL A 21 -9.06 -5.48 19.88
C VAL A 21 -8.97 -6.99 19.77
N ILE A 22 -8.46 -7.49 18.65
CA ILE A 22 -8.08 -8.91 18.53
C ILE A 22 -6.63 -9.02 19.00
N SER A 23 -6.41 -9.85 20.02
CA SER A 23 -5.07 -10.19 20.51
C SER A 23 -4.74 -11.64 20.17
N VAL A 24 -3.54 -11.86 19.63
CA VAL A 24 -2.98 -13.20 19.43
C VAL A 24 -1.74 -13.31 20.32
N VAL A 25 -1.70 -14.35 21.15
CA VAL A 25 -0.55 -14.70 21.99
C VAL A 25 0.09 -15.95 21.42
N VAL A 26 1.38 -15.89 21.12
CA VAL A 26 2.18 -17.05 20.69
C VAL A 26 2.89 -17.62 21.93
N ASP A 27 2.93 -18.96 22.03
CA ASP A 27 3.40 -19.73 23.18
C ASP A 27 2.81 -19.31 24.55
N PRO A 28 1.49 -19.40 24.74
CA PRO A 28 0.86 -19.03 26.01
C PRO A 28 1.31 -19.92 27.19
N ASP A 29 1.84 -21.11 26.89
CA ASP A 29 2.30 -22.10 27.87
C ASP A 29 3.82 -22.01 28.14
N ASN A 30 4.52 -21.04 27.52
CA ASN A 30 5.96 -20.77 27.65
C ASN A 30 6.84 -22.03 27.51
N SER A 31 6.52 -22.85 26.51
CA SER A 31 7.14 -24.16 26.28
C SER A 31 8.46 -24.09 25.50
N VAL A 32 8.80 -22.94 24.92
CA VAL A 32 10.03 -22.70 24.17
C VAL A 32 10.86 -21.60 24.86
N GLU A 33 12.12 -21.88 25.15
CA GLU A 33 13.03 -20.88 25.76
C GLU A 33 13.47 -19.86 24.68
N GLU A 34 12.93 -18.65 24.77
CA GLU A 34 13.19 -17.53 23.84
C GLU A 34 14.10 -16.47 24.49
N LEU A 35 14.93 -15.75 23.70
CA LEU A 35 15.87 -14.74 24.21
C LEU A 35 15.19 -13.43 24.65
N ASP A 36 13.94 -13.19 24.24
CA ASP A 36 13.13 -12.04 24.65
C ASP A 36 11.64 -12.43 24.66
N GLU A 37 11.14 -12.85 25.84
CA GLU A 37 9.75 -13.26 26.06
C GLU A 37 8.72 -12.11 25.92
N THR A 38 9.17 -10.87 25.68
CA THR A 38 8.28 -9.70 25.65
C THR A 38 7.66 -9.41 24.28
N ASN A 39 8.07 -10.13 23.24
CA ASN A 39 7.62 -9.91 21.85
C ASN A 39 6.41 -10.76 21.42
N ASN A 40 5.82 -11.55 22.33
CA ASN A 40 4.77 -12.54 22.01
C ASN A 40 3.34 -11.98 21.93
N LYS A 41 3.18 -10.67 21.65
CA LYS A 41 1.86 -10.00 21.57
C LYS A 41 1.78 -9.07 20.38
N ALA A 42 0.89 -9.38 19.44
CA ALA A 42 0.44 -8.47 18.40
C ALA A 42 -1.03 -8.10 18.63
N SER A 43 -1.37 -6.81 18.52
CA SER A 43 -2.74 -6.31 18.60
C SER A 43 -3.06 -5.50 17.35
N MET A 44 -4.27 -5.69 16.83
CA MET A 44 -4.78 -4.93 15.67
C MET A 44 -6.14 -4.35 16.02
N THR A 45 -6.32 -3.05 15.75
CA THR A 45 -7.60 -2.36 15.91
C THR A 45 -8.41 -2.50 14.63
N ILE A 46 -9.70 -2.83 14.73
CA ILE A 46 -10.59 -2.87 13.57
C ILE A 46 -10.93 -1.43 13.18
N GLU A 47 -10.34 -0.95 12.09
CA GLU A 47 -10.71 0.34 11.49
C GLU A 47 -11.93 0.18 10.57
N ASN A 48 -12.94 1.03 10.77
CA ASN A 48 -14.10 1.09 9.91
C ASN A 48 -13.71 1.75 8.57
N LYS A 49 -13.35 0.94 7.56
CA LYS A 49 -13.02 1.42 6.20
C LYS A 49 -14.21 2.12 5.48
N GLY A 50 -15.40 2.18 6.09
CA GLY A 50 -16.64 2.71 5.49
C GLY A 50 -17.07 4.12 5.90
N ALA A 51 -16.46 4.74 6.91
CA ALA A 51 -16.90 6.04 7.42
C ALA A 51 -15.73 7.01 7.66
N LYS A 52 -14.87 7.20 6.66
CA LYS A 52 -14.08 8.44 6.61
C LYS A 52 -15.07 9.57 6.40
N SER A 53 -15.24 10.43 7.40
CA SER A 53 -16.02 11.67 7.27
C SER A 53 -15.48 12.40 6.04
N LYS A 54 -16.26 12.45 4.94
CA LYS A 54 -15.79 13.00 3.66
C LYS A 54 -15.24 14.40 3.91
N SER A 55 -13.98 14.64 3.51
CA SER A 55 -13.38 15.96 3.57
C SER A 55 -14.24 16.93 2.78
N GLN A 56 -14.54 18.12 3.33
CA GLN A 56 -15.28 19.12 2.57
C GLN A 56 -14.45 19.61 1.39
N GLY A 57 -15.00 19.57 0.18
CA GLY A 57 -14.29 19.99 -1.03
C GLY A 57 -13.76 18.80 -1.84
N ILE A 58 -12.69 19.04 -2.59
CA ILE A 58 -11.99 18.01 -3.37
C ILE A 58 -10.84 17.48 -2.52
N ASP A 59 -10.60 16.17 -2.56
CA ASP A 59 -9.50 15.50 -1.84
C ASP A 59 -9.05 14.32 -2.71
N LEU A 60 -8.21 14.61 -3.69
CA LEU A 60 -7.53 13.61 -4.49
C LEU A 60 -6.53 12.90 -3.60
N ALA A 61 -6.46 11.59 -3.70
CA ALA A 61 -5.57 10.83 -2.85
C ALA A 61 -5.10 9.58 -3.56
N ILE A 62 -3.90 9.16 -3.18
CA ILE A 62 -3.31 7.91 -3.61
C ILE A 62 -2.53 7.29 -2.46
N ALA A 63 -2.79 6.00 -2.19
CA ALA A 63 -1.98 5.22 -1.27
C ALA A 63 -0.89 4.45 -2.03
N ASP A 64 0.18 4.03 -1.34
CA ASP A 64 1.21 3.17 -1.94
C ASP A 64 0.63 1.86 -2.49
N SER A 65 -0.45 1.35 -1.89
CA SER A 65 -1.17 0.16 -2.36
C SER A 65 -2.00 0.38 -3.64
N ASP A 66 -2.28 1.63 -4.00
CA ASP A 66 -2.98 1.99 -5.23
C ASP A 66 -2.04 2.03 -6.46
N LEU A 67 -0.73 2.08 -6.22
CA LEU A 67 0.30 2.02 -7.26
C LEU A 67 0.87 0.60 -7.36
N SER A 68 0.63 -0.05 -8.50
CA SER A 68 1.25 -1.32 -8.83
C SER A 68 2.22 -1.16 -10.01
N VAL A 69 3.39 -1.77 -9.91
CA VAL A 69 4.40 -1.70 -10.97
C VAL A 69 4.88 -3.11 -11.29
N LYS A 70 4.88 -3.46 -12.58
CA LYS A 70 5.38 -4.76 -13.05
C LYS A 70 6.29 -4.60 -14.24
N LYS A 71 7.40 -5.35 -14.26
CA LYS A 71 8.23 -5.49 -15.45
C LYS A 71 7.45 -6.32 -16.48
N VAL A 72 7.33 -5.81 -17.70
CA VAL A 72 6.67 -6.50 -18.81
C VAL A 72 7.71 -7.17 -19.73
N PRO A 73 7.33 -8.16 -20.57
CA PRO A 73 8.29 -8.95 -21.34
C PRO A 73 9.21 -8.17 -22.30
N ASP A 74 8.81 -6.97 -22.69
CA ASP A 74 9.62 -6.08 -23.55
C ASP A 74 10.70 -5.29 -22.78
N GLY A 75 10.84 -5.53 -21.47
CA GLY A 75 11.83 -4.89 -20.61
C GLY A 75 11.36 -3.61 -19.92
N ARG A 76 10.21 -3.03 -20.32
CA ARG A 76 9.63 -1.85 -19.68
C ARG A 76 8.96 -2.18 -18.35
N PHE A 77 8.64 -1.14 -17.61
CA PHE A 77 7.79 -1.21 -16.41
C PHE A 77 6.41 -0.64 -16.73
N MET A 78 5.39 -1.46 -16.52
CA MET A 78 4.00 -1.05 -16.56
C MET A 78 3.58 -0.63 -15.16
N ALA A 79 3.35 0.66 -14.96
CA ALA A 79 2.81 1.22 -13.73
C ALA A 79 1.29 1.40 -13.90
N CYS A 80 0.50 0.84 -12.99
CA CYS A 80 -0.94 1.04 -12.92
C CYS A 80 -1.28 1.73 -11.61
N VAL A 81 -2.09 2.78 -11.69
CA VAL A 81 -2.43 3.61 -10.55
C VAL A 81 -3.95 3.73 -10.39
N ALA A 82 -4.41 3.75 -9.14
CA ALA A 82 -5.76 4.12 -8.76
C ALA A 82 -5.74 5.45 -7.98
N ILE A 83 -6.52 6.43 -8.45
CA ILE A 83 -6.59 7.77 -7.86
C ILE A 83 -8.00 7.93 -7.31
N HIS A 84 -8.10 8.24 -6.02
CA HIS A 84 -9.37 8.40 -5.32
C HIS A 84 -9.73 9.86 -5.22
N ASN A 85 -11.03 10.16 -5.14
CA ASN A 85 -11.52 11.44 -4.60
C ASN A 85 -12.26 11.17 -3.29
N ASN A 86 -11.56 11.36 -2.16
CA ASN A 86 -12.07 11.17 -0.81
C ASN A 86 -12.96 12.33 -0.32
N GLY A 87 -13.04 13.40 -1.12
CA GLY A 87 -13.79 14.60 -0.81
C GLY A 87 -15.29 14.47 -1.07
N SER A 88 -15.99 15.59 -0.92
CA SER A 88 -17.43 15.73 -1.17
C SER A 88 -17.78 16.44 -2.48
N THR A 89 -16.79 16.96 -3.22
CA THR A 89 -16.96 17.67 -4.49
C THR A 89 -16.27 16.95 -5.65
N THR A 90 -16.87 16.96 -6.84
CA THR A 90 -16.25 16.39 -8.06
C THR A 90 -15.00 17.17 -8.44
N SER A 91 -13.90 16.48 -8.73
CA SER A 91 -12.67 17.11 -9.21
C SER A 91 -12.80 17.60 -10.66
N PRO A 92 -12.08 18.66 -11.08
CA PRO A 92 -11.83 18.92 -12.49
C PRO A 92 -10.88 17.86 -13.08
N GLN A 93 -10.48 18.05 -14.34
CA GLN A 93 -9.35 17.31 -14.91
C GLN A 93 -8.03 17.86 -14.36
N PHE A 94 -7.06 16.98 -14.13
CA PHE A 94 -5.76 17.33 -13.58
C PHE A 94 -4.65 16.46 -14.18
N ARG A 95 -3.40 16.87 -13.95
CA ARG A 95 -2.20 16.19 -14.46
C ARG A 95 -1.73 15.12 -13.50
N VAL A 96 -1.18 14.05 -14.07
CA VAL A 96 -0.49 13.01 -13.32
C VAL A 96 0.89 12.78 -13.94
N TYR A 97 1.93 12.84 -13.11
CA TYR A 97 3.32 12.62 -13.51
C TYR A 97 3.89 11.39 -12.82
N PHE A 98 4.74 10.66 -13.53
CA PHE A 98 5.50 9.54 -12.99
C PHE A 98 6.98 9.93 -12.90
N TYR A 99 7.69 9.36 -11.93
CA TYR A 99 9.08 9.67 -11.65
C TYR A 99 9.87 8.41 -11.33
N SER A 100 11.15 8.40 -11.67
CA SER A 100 12.13 7.52 -11.06
C SER A 100 12.71 8.22 -9.83
N GLY A 101 12.52 7.61 -8.65
CA GLY A 101 12.88 8.21 -7.38
C GLY A 101 11.92 9.30 -6.89
N ASP A 102 12.08 9.73 -5.63
CA ASP A 102 11.19 10.69 -4.99
C ASP A 102 11.37 12.09 -5.62
N PRO A 103 10.34 12.70 -6.21
CA PRO A 103 10.45 14.03 -6.82
C PRO A 103 10.90 15.11 -5.83
N ASN A 104 10.57 14.98 -4.54
CA ASN A 104 11.01 15.93 -3.51
C ASN A 104 12.51 15.81 -3.18
N LYS A 105 13.18 14.76 -3.67
CA LYS A 105 14.61 14.48 -3.48
C LYS A 105 15.37 14.46 -4.81
N GLY A 106 14.83 15.09 -5.85
CA GLY A 106 15.47 15.17 -7.17
C GLY A 106 15.17 14.00 -8.09
N GLY A 107 14.07 13.27 -7.85
CA GLY A 107 13.59 12.21 -8.75
C GLY A 107 13.40 12.71 -10.19
N LYS A 108 13.75 11.85 -11.16
CA LYS A 108 13.70 12.15 -12.59
C LYS A 108 12.30 11.88 -13.14
N ARG A 109 11.68 12.86 -13.79
CA ARG A 109 10.38 12.66 -14.44
C ARG A 109 10.48 11.61 -15.54
N LEU A 110 9.57 10.64 -15.51
CA LEU A 110 9.41 9.60 -16.51
C LEU A 110 8.43 10.05 -17.59
N GLY A 111 8.78 9.80 -18.85
CA GLY A 111 8.01 10.27 -20.00
C GLY A 111 8.25 11.75 -20.32
N ARG A 112 7.88 12.13 -21.55
CA ARG A 112 8.03 13.52 -22.04
C ARG A 112 6.81 14.41 -21.79
N GLY A 113 5.67 13.80 -21.48
CA GLY A 113 4.39 14.49 -21.30
C GLY A 113 3.76 14.19 -19.96
N TYR A 114 2.44 14.26 -19.92
CA TYR A 114 1.65 14.05 -18.73
C TYR A 114 0.41 13.23 -19.05
N HIS A 115 -0.09 12.58 -18.02
CA HIS A 115 -1.36 11.91 -18.05
C HIS A 115 -2.47 12.91 -17.67
N MET A 116 -3.64 12.74 -18.29
CA MET A 116 -4.83 13.53 -18.00
C MET A 116 -5.85 12.65 -17.29
N ALA A 117 -6.06 12.93 -16.01
CA ALA A 117 -6.98 12.20 -15.16
C ALA A 117 -8.21 13.05 -14.81
N GLY A 118 -9.25 12.35 -14.38
CA GLY A 118 -10.55 12.94 -14.02
C GLY A 118 -11.39 13.39 -15.21
N PRO A 119 -12.53 14.06 -14.95
CA PRO A 119 -13.10 14.41 -13.64
C PRO A 119 -13.40 13.18 -12.75
N ILE A 120 -13.23 13.29 -11.43
CA ILE A 120 -13.51 12.21 -10.47
C ILE A 120 -14.60 12.65 -9.51
N LYS A 121 -15.74 11.95 -9.51
CA LYS A 121 -16.85 12.19 -8.57
C LYS A 121 -16.46 11.79 -7.13
N PRO A 122 -17.11 12.36 -6.10
CA PRO A 122 -16.90 11.97 -4.70
C PRO A 122 -17.03 10.47 -4.47
N GLY A 123 -16.01 9.84 -3.90
CA GLY A 123 -15.94 8.40 -3.61
C GLY A 123 -15.66 7.51 -4.83
N ASN A 124 -15.46 8.08 -6.02
CA ASN A 124 -15.07 7.33 -7.21
C ASN A 124 -13.55 7.20 -7.32
N VAL A 125 -13.13 6.27 -8.16
CA VAL A 125 -11.72 5.96 -8.45
C VAL A 125 -11.46 6.13 -9.95
N TRP A 126 -10.41 6.86 -10.30
CA TRP A 126 -9.84 6.89 -11.64
C TRP A 126 -8.70 5.89 -11.73
N ARG A 127 -8.64 5.10 -12.80
CA ARG A 127 -7.59 4.10 -13.01
C ARG A 127 -6.90 4.35 -14.33
N GLU A 128 -5.57 4.35 -14.31
CA GLU A 128 -4.79 4.47 -15.52
C GLU A 128 -3.48 3.68 -15.44
N ALA A 129 -2.82 3.55 -16.59
CA ALA A 129 -1.56 2.84 -16.69
C ALA A 129 -0.60 3.54 -17.67
N GLY A 130 0.69 3.41 -17.40
CA GLY A 130 1.77 3.89 -18.26
C GLY A 130 2.89 2.87 -18.37
N TYR A 131 3.65 2.94 -19.47
CA TYR A 131 4.83 2.13 -19.69
C TYR A 131 6.08 3.00 -19.66
N TYR A 132 7.04 2.65 -18.81
CA TYR A 132 8.24 3.45 -18.59
C TYR A 132 9.51 2.61 -18.75
N ASN A 133 10.55 3.24 -19.28
CA ASN A 133 11.92 2.74 -19.18
C ASN A 133 12.53 3.33 -17.92
N LEU A 134 13.27 2.52 -17.19
CA LEU A 134 14.02 2.91 -16.00
C LEU A 134 15.50 2.67 -16.26
N ASP A 135 16.35 3.54 -15.72
CA ASP A 135 17.80 3.38 -15.78
C ASP A 135 18.20 2.19 -14.86
N GLU A 136 19.39 1.59 -15.06
CA GLU A 136 19.78 0.37 -14.34
C GLU A 136 19.83 0.52 -12.81
N ASP A 137 20.14 1.74 -12.34
CA ASP A 137 20.23 2.08 -10.91
C ASP A 137 18.87 2.50 -10.30
N ASP A 138 17.85 2.65 -11.13
CA ASP A 138 16.51 3.03 -10.68
C ASP A 138 15.80 1.85 -10.01
N SER A 139 15.43 2.04 -8.74
CA SER A 139 14.78 1.01 -7.92
C SER A 139 13.41 1.43 -7.39
N LYS A 140 12.91 2.62 -7.77
CA LYS A 140 11.60 3.12 -7.31
C LYS A 140 10.90 3.92 -8.40
N ILE A 141 9.61 3.66 -8.60
CA ILE A 141 8.72 4.54 -9.34
C ILE A 141 7.84 5.29 -8.35
N PHE A 142 7.72 6.60 -8.55
CA PHE A 142 6.75 7.44 -7.87
C PHE A 142 5.71 7.94 -8.85
N VAL A 143 4.51 8.20 -8.36
CA VAL A 143 3.45 8.91 -9.08
C VAL A 143 3.01 10.09 -8.23
N VAL A 144 2.77 11.23 -8.87
CA VAL A 144 2.25 12.44 -8.24
C VAL A 144 1.03 12.90 -9.00
N VAL A 145 -0.05 13.10 -8.26
CA VAL A 145 -1.32 13.65 -8.70
C VAL A 145 -1.28 15.17 -8.55
N ASP A 146 -1.81 15.88 -9.54
CA ASP A 146 -1.82 17.34 -9.65
C ASP A 146 -0.51 18.03 -9.21
N PRO A 147 0.66 17.65 -9.79
CA PRO A 147 1.95 18.20 -9.39
C PRO A 147 2.10 19.71 -9.66
N ASP A 148 1.23 20.27 -10.51
CA ASP A 148 1.17 21.69 -10.80
C ASP A 148 0.27 22.46 -9.80
N ASN A 149 -0.36 21.76 -8.85
CA ASN A 149 -1.21 22.28 -7.77
C ASN A 149 -2.32 23.21 -8.31
N THR A 150 -3.01 22.75 -9.35
CA THR A 150 -4.06 23.48 -10.08
C THR A 150 -5.46 23.24 -9.51
N VAL A 151 -5.65 22.11 -8.85
CA VAL A 151 -6.85 21.76 -8.09
C VAL A 151 -6.62 22.22 -6.65
N LYS A 152 -7.61 22.89 -6.06
CA LYS A 152 -7.56 23.25 -4.65
C LYS A 152 -8.17 22.13 -3.83
N GLU A 153 -7.36 21.53 -2.98
CA GLU A 153 -7.74 20.35 -2.22
C GLU A 153 -7.86 20.63 -0.72
N SER A 154 -8.50 19.73 0.01
CA SER A 154 -8.54 19.78 1.47
C SER A 154 -7.25 19.28 2.12
N ASP A 155 -6.54 18.38 1.44
CA ASP A 155 -5.25 17.83 1.85
C ASP A 155 -4.36 17.69 0.61
N GLU A 156 -3.29 18.48 0.53
CA GLU A 156 -2.34 18.44 -0.60
C GLU A 156 -1.21 17.43 -0.36
N THR A 157 -1.20 16.74 0.78
CA THR A 157 -0.07 15.91 1.23
C THR A 157 -0.21 14.43 0.88
N ASN A 158 -1.40 14.01 0.44
CA ASN A 158 -1.77 12.63 0.14
C ASN A 158 -1.79 12.33 -1.39
N ASN A 159 -1.23 13.22 -2.20
CA ASN A 159 -1.19 13.18 -3.66
C ASN A 159 0.01 12.43 -4.26
N LYS A 160 0.73 11.64 -3.44
CA LYS A 160 1.96 10.96 -3.87
C LYS A 160 2.02 9.52 -3.34
N ALA A 161 2.38 8.60 -4.24
CA ALA A 161 2.68 7.22 -3.88
C ALA A 161 3.99 6.76 -4.53
N GLY A 162 4.65 5.80 -3.89
CA GLY A 162 5.91 5.20 -4.34
C GLY A 162 5.87 3.68 -4.32
N GLN A 163 6.53 3.07 -5.30
CA GLN A 163 6.68 1.62 -5.36
C GLN A 163 8.09 1.20 -5.72
N ILE A 164 8.64 0.27 -4.95
CA ILE A 164 9.96 -0.33 -5.22
C ILE A 164 9.82 -1.26 -6.43
N VAL A 165 10.79 -1.18 -7.33
CA VAL A 165 10.91 -2.03 -8.50
C VAL A 165 12.23 -2.77 -8.47
N TYR A 166 12.19 -4.05 -8.84
CA TYR A 166 13.37 -4.90 -8.92
C TYR A 166 13.69 -5.16 -10.39
N GLN A 167 14.80 -4.60 -10.89
CA GLN A 167 15.25 -4.74 -12.28
C GLN A 167 15.68 -6.18 -12.64
N LYS A 168 16.14 -6.94 -11.63
CA LYS A 168 16.63 -8.33 -11.71
C LYS A 168 17.52 -8.61 -12.93
N ASP A 169 18.66 -7.90 -12.98
CA ASP A 169 19.90 -8.31 -13.66
C ASP A 169 21.17 -7.78 -12.96
N SER A 170 21.05 -7.04 -11.86
CA SER A 170 22.20 -6.68 -11.02
C SER A 170 22.69 -7.93 -10.27
N LYS A 171 23.70 -8.61 -10.82
CA LYS A 171 24.53 -9.54 -10.03
C LYS A 171 24.93 -8.81 -8.75
N PRO A 172 24.75 -9.40 -7.56
CA PRO A 172 25.24 -8.77 -6.34
C PRO A 172 26.75 -8.55 -6.51
N LYS A 173 27.21 -7.29 -6.45
CA LYS A 173 28.63 -6.99 -6.31
C LYS A 173 29.08 -7.73 -5.05
N ARG A 174 29.94 -8.74 -5.26
CA ARG A 174 30.59 -9.62 -4.29
C ARG A 174 30.48 -9.06 -2.86
N ALA A 175 29.52 -9.57 -2.09
CA ALA A 175 29.46 -9.29 -0.67
C ALA A 175 30.79 -9.73 -0.05
N LEU A 176 31.47 -8.81 0.66
CA LEU A 176 32.51 -9.18 1.61
C LEU A 176 31.90 -10.22 2.58
N PRO A 177 32.64 -11.24 3.01
CA PRO A 177 32.07 -12.32 3.83
C PRO A 177 31.51 -11.73 5.13
N ILE A 178 30.18 -11.68 5.23
CA ILE A 178 29.46 -11.32 6.46
C ILE A 178 29.40 -12.59 7.29
N THR A 179 30.10 -12.59 8.43
CA THR A 179 29.96 -13.62 9.46
C THR A 179 28.53 -13.62 9.98
N LYS A 180 27.91 -14.79 9.90
CA LYS A 180 26.63 -15.20 10.52
C LYS A 180 26.30 -14.43 11.80
N ASN A 181 25.14 -13.77 11.79
CA ASN A 181 24.19 -13.73 12.90
C ASN A 181 22.81 -13.47 12.27
N ILE A 182 21.97 -14.51 12.26
CA ILE A 182 20.61 -14.50 11.70
C ILE A 182 19.70 -13.98 12.79
N ASP A 183 18.99 -12.88 12.51
CA ASP A 183 17.84 -12.42 13.28
C ASP A 183 16.60 -12.62 12.40
N LEU A 184 15.68 -13.48 12.85
CA LEU A 184 14.49 -13.93 12.13
C LEU A 184 13.29 -13.11 12.64
N ALA A 185 13.17 -11.87 12.19
CA ALA A 185 11.94 -11.10 12.39
C ALA A 185 10.91 -11.48 11.32
N VAL A 186 9.74 -11.94 11.75
CA VAL A 186 8.57 -12.22 10.90
C VAL A 186 8.03 -10.89 10.36
N SER A 187 8.08 -10.71 9.04
CA SER A 187 7.42 -9.60 8.36
C SER A 187 6.00 -10.02 7.99
N ASP A 188 5.03 -9.22 8.45
CA ASP A 188 3.60 -9.40 8.21
C ASP A 188 3.28 -9.65 6.74
N ARG A 189 2.72 -10.82 6.44
CA ARG A 189 2.03 -11.10 5.18
C ARG A 189 0.54 -11.12 5.47
N GLU A 190 -0.19 -10.11 5.00
CA GLU A 190 -1.65 -10.18 4.94
C GLU A 190 -2.06 -11.31 3.98
N PHE A 191 -2.75 -12.32 4.52
CA PHE A 191 -3.46 -13.33 3.75
C PHE A 191 -4.88 -12.84 3.47
N LEU A 192 -5.21 -12.70 2.19
CA LEU A 192 -6.57 -12.48 1.70
C LEU A 192 -7.34 -13.81 1.79
N VAL A 193 -8.32 -13.93 2.69
CA VAL A 193 -9.27 -15.06 2.65
C VAL A 193 -10.38 -14.73 1.66
N LYS A 194 -10.58 -15.63 0.68
CA LYS A 194 -11.70 -15.64 -0.25
C LYS A 194 -12.89 -16.39 0.38
N GLU A 195 -14.05 -15.78 0.14
CA GLU A 195 -15.45 -16.23 0.29
C GLU A 195 -16.00 -16.40 1.72
#